data_AF-A0A353DU27-F1
#
_entry.id   AF-A0A353DU27-F1
#
_cell.length_a   1.000
_cell.length_b   1.000
_cell.length_c   1.000
_cell.angle_alpha   90.00
_cell.angle_beta   90.00
_cell.angle_gamma   90.00
#
_symmetry.space_group_name_H-M   'P 1'
#
loop_
_entity.id
_entity.type
_entity.pdbx_description
1 polymer ?
#
loop_
_entity_poly.entity_id
_entity_poly.type
_entity_poly.pdbx_seq_one_letter_code
_entity_poly.pdbx_strand_id
1 'polypeptide(L)'
;KYRGASPVSAAILEAEKVTGITIIQLDSGMDSGPILAQKKTPVGEGTLCNELTEKLFYIGADLIVETISKLAKGIIIPRKQNDENATYTKKLVRKDGLVDWKDGADVIGRKIRAHHPWPGSYTHF
;
A
#
# COMPACT_ATOMS: atom_id res chain seq x y z
N LYS A 1 -3.63 -8.84 2.18
CA LYS A 1 -2.79 -8.43 1.03
C LYS A 1 -1.84 -7.30 1.43
N TYR A 2 -0.67 -7.29 0.81
CA TYR A 2 0.35 -6.22 0.86
C TYR A 2 0.95 -5.93 2.25
N ARG A 3 1.26 -6.97 3.03
CA ARG A 3 2.09 -6.84 4.25
C ARG A 3 3.51 -6.39 3.86
N GLY A 4 4.16 -5.55 4.66
CA GLY A 4 5.55 -5.15 4.48
C GLY A 4 5.76 -3.72 3.97
N ALA A 5 6.95 -3.47 3.42
CA ALA A 5 7.53 -2.13 3.35
C ALA A 5 7.04 -1.22 2.21
N SER A 6 6.36 -1.74 1.18
CA SER A 6 6.00 -0.92 0.01
C SER A 6 4.60 -1.22 -0.57
N PRO A 7 3.54 -1.19 0.26
CA PRO A 7 2.19 -1.56 -0.13
C PRO A 7 1.57 -0.65 -1.20
N VAL A 8 1.86 0.65 -1.17
CA VAL A 8 1.29 1.62 -2.13
C VAL A 8 1.84 1.38 -3.54
N SER A 9 3.16 1.22 -3.65
CA SER A 9 3.83 0.89 -4.91
C SER A 9 3.33 -0.46 -5.46
N ALA A 10 3.24 -1.48 -4.60
CA ALA A 10 2.73 -2.79 -4.99
C ALA A 10 1.28 -2.74 -5.51
N ALA A 11 0.39 -1.98 -4.87
CA ALA A 11 -0.98 -1.84 -5.35
C ALA A 11 -1.06 -1.25 -6.78
N ILE A 12 -0.21 -0.26 -7.09
CA ILE A 12 -0.14 0.33 -8.43
C ILE A 12 0.47 -0.66 -9.44
N LEU A 13 1.52 -1.38 -9.05
CA LEU A 13 2.16 -2.41 -9.88
C LEU A 13 1.17 -3.52 -10.27
N GLU A 14 0.35 -3.98 -9.32
CA GLU A 14 -0.65 -5.03 -9.52
C GLU A 14 -1.95 -4.53 -10.16
N ALA A 15 -1.99 -3.26 -10.61
CA ALA A 15 -3.16 -2.64 -11.22
C ALA A 15 -4.43 -2.71 -10.34
N GLU A 16 -4.27 -2.68 -9.01
CA GLU A 16 -5.41 -2.69 -8.08
C GLU A 16 -6.30 -1.48 -8.35
N LYS A 17 -7.61 -1.71 -8.46
CA LYS A 17 -8.60 -0.62 -8.63
C LYS A 17 -8.94 0.05 -7.31
N VAL A 18 -8.66 -0.62 -6.19
CA VAL A 18 -8.97 -0.18 -4.84
C VAL A 18 -7.84 -0.56 -3.90
N THR A 19 -7.39 0.39 -3.10
CA THR A 19 -6.45 0.18 -1.99
C THR A 19 -7.07 0.75 -0.70
N GLY A 20 -6.29 0.93 0.36
CA GLY A 20 -6.77 1.57 1.58
C GLY A 20 -5.75 1.62 2.70
N ILE A 21 -6.20 2.14 3.85
CA ILE A 21 -5.49 2.07 5.12
C ILE A 21 -6.16 1.02 6.00
N THR A 22 -5.34 0.28 6.72
CA THR A 22 -5.78 -0.64 7.77
C THR A 22 -5.07 -0.26 9.07
N ILE A 23 -5.82 -0.03 10.13
CA ILE A 23 -5.27 0.08 11.48
C ILE A 23 -5.27 -1.31 12.08
N ILE A 24 -4.10 -1.77 12.50
CA ILE A 24 -3.91 -3.08 13.12
C ILE A 24 -3.43 -2.93 14.55
N GLN A 25 -3.77 -3.90 15.40
CA GLN A 25 -3.07 -4.12 16.65
C GLN A 25 -1.79 -4.88 16.33
N LEU A 26 -0.63 -4.33 16.70
CA LEU A 26 0.66 -4.96 16.42
C LEU A 26 0.80 -6.30 17.16
N ASP A 27 1.45 -7.25 16.51
CA ASP A 27 1.86 -8.54 17.07
C ASP A 27 3.34 -8.82 16.71
N SER A 28 3.81 -10.05 16.94
CA SER A 28 5.20 -10.43 16.67
C SER A 28 5.53 -10.63 15.19
N GLY A 29 4.53 -10.65 14.30
CA GLY A 29 4.74 -10.85 12.88
C GLY A 29 4.75 -9.54 12.09
N MET A 30 5.05 -9.65 10.79
CA MET A 30 5.09 -8.50 9.88
C MET A 30 3.68 -8.14 9.42
N ASP A 31 3.13 -7.05 9.94
CA ASP A 31 1.78 -6.55 9.62
C ASP A 31 0.68 -7.63 9.70
N SER A 32 0.84 -8.61 10.60
CA SER A 32 -0.06 -9.78 10.74
C SER A 32 -1.16 -9.59 11.78
N GLY A 33 -1.00 -8.64 12.69
CA GLY A 33 -1.89 -8.51 13.82
C GLY A 33 -3.34 -8.15 13.47
N PRO A 34 -4.28 -8.33 14.41
CA PRO A 34 -5.71 -8.15 14.17
C PRO A 34 -6.06 -6.75 13.64
N ILE A 35 -7.03 -6.68 12.73
CA ILE A 35 -7.55 -5.44 12.17
C ILE A 35 -8.50 -4.79 13.19
N LEU A 36 -8.23 -3.52 13.49
CA LEU A 36 -9.08 -2.67 14.33
C LEU A 36 -10.03 -1.81 13.50
N ALA A 37 -9.54 -1.28 12.38
CA ALA A 37 -10.32 -0.46 11.45
C ALA A 37 -9.72 -0.53 10.04
N GLN A 38 -10.54 -0.27 9.02
CA GLN A 38 -10.08 -0.26 7.63
C GLN A 38 -10.92 0.70 6.79
N LYS A 39 -10.28 1.44 5.89
CA LYS A 39 -10.95 2.34 4.94
C LYS A 39 -10.36 2.16 3.55
N LYS A 40 -11.25 1.97 2.56
CA LYS A 40 -10.89 1.77 1.16
C LYS A 40 -10.91 3.08 0.39
N THR A 41 -10.11 3.16 -0.68
CA THR A 41 -10.10 4.28 -1.60
C THR A 41 -9.79 3.80 -3.03
N PRO A 42 -10.40 4.38 -4.07
CA PRO A 42 -10.05 4.02 -5.44
C PRO A 42 -8.62 4.44 -5.80
N VAL A 43 -7.99 3.64 -6.65
CA VAL A 43 -6.73 3.96 -7.33
C VAL A 43 -7.09 4.43 -8.74
N GLY A 44 -6.86 5.71 -9.02
CA GLY A 44 -7.19 6.31 -10.30
C GLY A 44 -6.26 5.83 -11.41
N GLU A 45 -6.74 5.90 -12.65
CA GLU A 45 -5.86 5.74 -13.81
C GLU A 45 -4.89 6.92 -13.84
N GLY A 46 -3.59 6.63 -13.90
CA GLY A 46 -2.57 7.67 -13.87
C GLY A 46 -2.05 8.06 -12.49
N THR A 47 -2.66 7.58 -11.40
CA THR A 47 -2.22 7.90 -10.03
C THR A 47 -0.75 7.55 -9.80
N LEU A 48 0.02 8.52 -9.30
CA LEU A 48 1.41 8.35 -8.89
C LEU A 48 1.50 7.83 -7.44
N CYS A 49 2.59 7.12 -7.12
CA CYS A 49 2.77 6.53 -5.80
C CYS A 49 2.78 7.57 -4.67
N ASN A 50 3.44 8.72 -4.85
CA ASN A 50 3.43 9.82 -3.89
C ASN A 50 2.04 10.41 -3.66
N GLU A 51 1.27 10.65 -4.72
CA GLU A 51 -0.09 11.20 -4.63
C GLU A 51 -1.01 10.25 -3.86
N LEU A 52 -0.93 8.95 -4.17
CA LEU A 52 -1.69 7.93 -3.46
C LEU A 52 -1.26 7.82 -2.00
N THR A 53 0.04 7.90 -1.74
CA THR A 53 0.59 7.87 -0.39
C THR A 53 0.09 9.05 0.44
N GLU A 54 0.14 10.26 -0.12
CA GLU A 54 -0.36 11.47 0.54
C GLU A 54 -1.87 11.37 0.84
N LYS A 55 -2.67 10.94 -0.14
CA LYS A 55 -4.11 10.70 0.06
C LYS A 55 -4.36 9.68 1.17
N LEU A 56 -3.60 8.59 1.19
CA LEU A 56 -3.70 7.56 2.22
C LEU A 56 -3.26 8.07 3.60
N PHE A 57 -2.29 8.98 3.68
CA PHE A 57 -1.91 9.61 4.95
C PHE A 57 -3.05 10.43 5.55
N TYR A 58 -3.73 11.27 4.77
CA TYR A 58 -4.89 12.03 5.27
C TYR A 58 -6.01 11.09 5.74
N ILE A 59 -6.34 10.07 4.93
CA ILE A 59 -7.33 9.05 5.32
C ILE A 59 -6.92 8.32 6.61
N GLY A 60 -5.65 7.98 6.74
CA GLY A 60 -5.10 7.29 7.91
C GLY A 60 -5.11 8.15 9.16
N ALA A 61 -4.81 9.44 9.04
CA ALA A 61 -4.84 10.40 10.14
C ALA A 61 -6.24 10.54 10.74
N ASP A 62 -7.28 10.65 9.89
CA ASP A 62 -8.67 10.67 10.38
C ASP A 62 -9.05 9.34 11.03
N LEU A 63 -8.71 8.23 10.36
CA LEU A 63 -9.09 6.88 10.79
C LEU A 63 -8.46 6.50 12.13
N ILE A 64 -7.20 6.87 12.38
CA ILE A 64 -6.51 6.50 13.62
C ILE A 64 -7.11 7.24 14.83
N VAL A 65 -7.48 8.52 14.68
CA VAL A 65 -8.14 9.29 15.76
C VAL A 65 -9.49 8.67 16.13
N GLU A 66 -10.30 8.33 15.13
CA GLU A 66 -11.56 7.62 15.33
C GLU A 66 -11.33 6.27 16.02
N THR A 67 -10.34 5.51 15.54
CA THR A 67 -10.02 4.17 16.05
C THR A 67 -9.61 4.22 17.52
N ILE A 68 -8.74 5.15 17.92
CA ILE A 68 -8.30 5.30 19.31
C ILE A 68 -9.50 5.64 20.23
N SER A 69 -10.37 6.55 19.81
CA SER A 69 -11.57 6.93 20.57
C SER A 69 -12.51 5.75 20.80
N LYS A 70 -12.75 4.93 19.76
CA LYS A 70 -13.57 3.73 19.87
C LYS A 70 -12.88 2.62 20.68
N LEU A 71 -11.56 2.48 20.56
CA LEU A 71 -10.78 1.53 21.33
C LEU A 71 -10.86 1.82 22.83
N ALA A 72 -10.72 3.10 23.22
CA ALA A 72 -10.82 3.54 24.61
C ALA A 72 -12.21 3.28 25.23
N LYS A 73 -13.26 3.29 24.40
CA LYS A 73 -14.63 2.95 24.81
C LYS A 73 -14.89 1.44 24.87
N GLY A 74 -13.93 0.59 24.47
CA GLY A 74 -14.08 -0.86 24.44
C GLY A 74 -15.07 -1.39 23.40
N ILE A 75 -15.39 -0.59 22.37
CA ILE A 75 -16.41 -0.97 21.35
C ILE A 75 -15.80 -1.51 20.06
N ILE A 76 -14.48 -1.56 19.93
CA ILE A 76 -13.82 -2.22 18.80
C ILE A 76 -13.68 -3.71 19.12
N ILE A 77 -14.13 -4.55 18.17
CA ILE A 77 -13.87 -5.98 18.18
C ILE A 77 -12.74 -6.26 17.17
N PRO A 78 -11.51 -6.58 17.62
CA PRO A 78 -10.41 -6.88 16.72
C PRO A 78 -10.70 -8.10 15.85
N ARG A 79 -10.50 -7.97 14.55
CA ARG A 79 -10.73 -9.06 13.58
C ARG A 79 -9.40 -9.65 13.12
N LYS A 80 -9.19 -10.95 13.33
CA LYS A 80 -8.02 -11.66 12.79
C LYS A 80 -7.95 -11.50 11.27
N GLN A 81 -6.74 -11.32 10.74
CA GLN A 81 -6.51 -11.34 9.31
C GLN A 81 -6.67 -12.77 8.77
N ASN A 82 -7.05 -12.90 7.50
CA ASN A 82 -6.99 -14.18 6.80
C ASN A 82 -5.61 -14.32 6.13
N ASP A 83 -4.79 -15.23 6.64
CA ASP A 83 -3.42 -15.46 6.16
C ASP A 83 -3.35 -16.06 4.76
N GLU A 84 -4.39 -16.77 4.30
CA GLU A 84 -4.46 -17.28 2.91
C GLU A 84 -4.51 -16.14 1.89
N ASN A 85 -4.98 -14.96 2.31
CA ASN A 85 -5.04 -13.75 1.48
C ASN A 85 -3.85 -12.80 1.73
N ALA A 86 -2.85 -13.23 2.49
CA ALA A 86 -1.65 -12.45 2.73
C ALA A 86 -0.76 -12.47 1.48
N THR A 87 -0.37 -11.28 1.04
CA THR A 87 0.69 -11.08 0.05
C THR A 87 1.72 -10.17 0.67
N TYR A 88 2.98 -10.28 0.26
CA TYR A 88 4.10 -9.57 0.86
C TYR A 88 4.75 -8.62 -0.12
N THR A 89 5.15 -7.46 0.37
CA THR A 89 5.89 -6.46 -0.38
C THR A 89 7.34 -6.44 0.07
N LYS A 90 8.22 -6.12 -0.87
CA LYS A 90 9.65 -5.92 -0.60
C LYS A 90 9.93 -4.43 -0.42
N LYS A 91 10.98 -4.13 0.33
CA LYS A 91 11.58 -2.79 0.30
C LYS A 91 12.09 -2.54 -1.11
N LEU A 92 11.69 -1.43 -1.73
CA LEU A 92 12.20 -1.11 -3.06
C LEU A 92 13.71 -0.83 -2.98
N VAL A 93 14.38 -1.02 -4.10
CA VAL A 93 15.79 -0.67 -4.29
C VAL A 93 15.94 0.11 -5.60
N ARG A 94 17.08 0.79 -5.78
CA ARG A 94 17.31 1.56 -7.01
C ARG A 94 17.09 0.71 -8.26
N LYS A 95 17.53 -0.56 -8.28
CA LYS A 95 17.36 -1.49 -9.39
C LYS A 95 15.90 -1.71 -9.81
N ASP A 96 14.93 -1.58 -8.90
CA ASP A 96 13.51 -1.72 -9.24
C ASP A 96 13.04 -0.61 -10.20
N GLY A 97 13.74 0.52 -10.23
CA GLY A 97 13.50 1.62 -11.17
C GLY A 97 14.04 1.38 -12.58
N LEU A 98 14.82 0.33 -12.83
CA LEU A 98 15.31 0.05 -14.18
C LEU A 98 14.15 -0.39 -15.08
N VAL A 99 13.95 0.34 -16.19
CA VAL A 99 12.98 -0.02 -17.21
C VAL A 99 13.52 -1.20 -18.02
N ASP A 100 12.75 -2.29 -18.06
CA ASP A 100 12.98 -3.38 -19.00
C ASP A 100 12.09 -3.16 -20.22
N TRP A 101 12.71 -2.80 -21.35
CA TRP A 101 12.00 -2.54 -22.61
C TRP A 101 11.40 -3.78 -23.25
N LYS A 102 11.63 -4.98 -22.69
CA LYS A 102 10.92 -6.21 -23.10
C LYS A 102 9.52 -6.30 -22.49
N ASP A 103 9.21 -5.50 -21.47
CA ASP A 103 7.88 -5.47 -20.86
C ASP A 103 6.85 -4.78 -21.76
N GLY A 104 5.56 -5.09 -21.56
CA GLY A 104 4.46 -4.38 -22.20
C GLY A 104 4.38 -2.91 -21.76
N ALA A 105 3.89 -2.03 -22.65
CA ALA A 105 3.79 -0.60 -22.39
C ALA A 105 2.92 -0.28 -21.15
N ASP A 106 1.90 -1.09 -20.87
CA ASP A 106 1.05 -0.96 -19.68
C ASP A 106 1.81 -1.28 -18.38
N VAL A 107 2.68 -2.30 -18.42
CA VAL A 107 3.53 -2.70 -17.30
C VAL A 107 4.57 -1.61 -17.04
N ILE A 108 5.21 -1.10 -18.08
CA ILE A 108 6.17 0.00 -17.99
C ILE A 108 5.48 1.24 -17.41
N GLY A 109 4.30 1.61 -17.92
CA GLY A 109 3.52 2.73 -17.39
C GLY A 109 3.17 2.58 -15.91
N ARG A 110 2.81 1.37 -15.45
CA ARG A 110 2.60 1.09 -14.02
C ARG A 110 3.87 1.24 -13.20
N LYS A 111 5.00 0.68 -13.66
CA LYS A 111 6.30 0.82 -12.98
C LYS A 111 6.71 2.27 -12.82
N ILE A 112 6.53 3.09 -13.87
CA ILE A 112 6.84 4.52 -13.82
C ILE A 112 6.05 5.22 -12.72
N ARG A 113 4.73 4.99 -12.65
CA ARG A 113 3.86 5.59 -11.63
C ARG A 113 4.14 5.05 -10.23
N ALA A 114 4.34 3.74 -10.10
CA ALA A 114 4.56 3.05 -8.83
C ALA A 114 5.91 3.38 -8.18
N HIS A 115 6.92 3.76 -8.98
CA HIS A 115 8.26 4.11 -8.52
C HIS A 115 8.52 5.62 -8.51
N HIS A 116 7.49 6.45 -8.66
CA HIS A 116 7.62 7.91 -8.58
C HIS A 116 7.36 8.40 -7.14
N PRO A 117 8.25 9.22 -6.55
CA PRO A 117 9.54 9.70 -7.09
C PRO A 117 10.70 8.73 -6.82
N TRP A 118 10.52 7.75 -5.92
CA TRP A 118 11.56 6.78 -5.55
C TRP A 118 11.09 5.33 -5.81
N PRO A 119 11.94 4.44 -6.35
CA PRO A 119 13.34 4.67 -6.74
C PRO A 119 13.54 5.58 -7.95
N GLY A 120 12.47 6.00 -8.63
CA GLY A 120 12.54 6.73 -9.90
C GLY A 120 12.84 5.77 -11.06
N SER A 121 12.16 5.96 -12.19
CA SER A 121 12.40 5.12 -13.37
C SER A 121 13.59 5.62 -14.20
N TYR A 122 14.42 4.71 -14.70
CA TYR A 122 15.58 5.02 -15.53
C TYR A 122 15.91 3.93 -16.55
N THR A 123 16.70 4.26 -17.57
CA THR A 123 17.24 3.34 -18.58
C THR A 123 18.69 3.73 -18.92
N HIS A 124 19.36 2.89 -19.70
CA HIS A 124 20.66 3.17 -20.32
C HIS A 124 20.48 3.38 -21.84
N PHE A 125 21.42 4.07 -22.47
CA PHE A 125 21.48 4.33 -23.92
C PHE A 125 22.82 3.85 -24.49
#